data_AF-A0A7R9MPP9-F1
#
_entry.id   AF-A0A7R9MPP9-F1
#
_cell.length_a   1.000
_cell.length_b   1.000
_cell.length_c   1.000
_cell.angle_alpha   90.00
_cell.angle_beta   90.00
_cell.angle_gamma   90.00
#
_symmetry.space_group_name_H-M   'P 1'
#
loop_
_entity.id
_entity.type
_entity.pdbx_description
1 polymer ?
#
loop_
_entity_poly.entity_id
_entity_poly.type
_entity_poly.pdbx_seq_one_letter_code
_entity_poly.pdbx_strand_id
1 'polypeptide(L)' 'MSEFTGKYKLEKSDNFDNFLKELALLTALPSLPGVNFMLRKLANSTSPTLEITRNGDEFVFKTVSTVKTSTMTFTLGK' A
#
# COMPACT_ATOMS: atom_id res chain seq x y z
N MET A 1 -6.94 20.72 14.03
CA MET A 1 -5.96 19.70 13.64
C MET A 1 -6.42 19.12 12.31
N SER A 2 -5.55 19.03 11.32
CA SER A 2 -5.87 18.40 10.04
C SER A 2 -6.13 16.91 10.29
N GLU A 3 -7.38 16.48 10.19
CA GLU A 3 -7.69 15.06 10.21
C GLU A 3 -7.19 14.44 8.91
N PHE A 4 -6.44 13.34 9.00
CA PHE A 4 -5.98 12.57 7.85
C PHE A 4 -7.10 11.75 7.19
N THR A 5 -8.34 11.93 7.62
CA THR A 5 -9.51 11.21 7.12
C THR A 5 -9.87 11.72 5.73
N GLY A 6 -10.12 10.79 4.81
CA GLY A 6 -10.41 11.17 3.43
C GLY A 6 -10.11 10.07 2.41
N LYS A 7 -10.32 10.42 1.14
CA LYS A 7 -9.96 9.57 0.00
C LYS A 7 -8.88 10.27 -0.83
N TYR A 8 -7.79 9.56 -1.08
CA TYR A 8 -6.61 10.07 -1.76
C TYR A 8 -6.33 9.20 -2.97
N LYS A 9 -6.28 9.80 -4.16
CA LYS A 9 -5.87 9.10 -5.38
C LYS A 9 -4.38 9.34 -5.61
N LEU A 10 -3.66 8.29 -5.97
CA LEU A 10 -2.24 8.42 -6.32
C LEU A 10 -2.08 9.36 -7.52
N GLU A 11 -1.35 10.45 -7.34
CA GLU A 11 -1.00 11.41 -8.39
C GLU A 11 0.36 11.09 -9.01
N LYS A 12 1.38 10.89 -8.17
CA LYS A 12 2.75 10.60 -8.59
C LYS A 12 3.37 9.52 -7.72
N SER A 13 4.19 8.67 -8.32
CA SER A 13 4.96 7.63 -7.64
C SER A 13 6.37 7.59 -8.20
N ASP A 14 7.35 7.96 -7.37
CA ASP A 14 8.76 7.98 -7.73
C ASP A 14 9.48 6.77 -7.12
N ASN A 15 10.36 6.13 -7.90
CA ASN A 15 11.22 5.04 -7.45
C ASN A 15 10.51 3.75 -6.95
N PHE A 16 9.22 3.57 -7.26
CA PHE A 16 8.43 2.43 -6.78
C PHE A 16 8.90 1.07 -7.32
N ASP A 17 9.37 0.99 -8.57
CA ASP A 17 9.90 -0.26 -9.13
C ASP A 17 11.14 -0.75 -8.38
N ASN A 18 12.05 0.17 -8.03
CA ASN A 18 13.24 -0.17 -7.25
C ASN A 18 12.85 -0.61 -5.83
N PHE A 19 11.88 0.06 -5.20
CA PHE A 19 11.34 -0.39 -3.92
C PHE A 19 10.76 -1.81 -3.99
N LEU A 20 9.96 -2.12 -5.01
CA LEU A 20 9.43 -3.47 -5.21
C LEU A 20 10.50 -4.51 -5.53
N LYS A 21 11.59 -4.10 -6.20
CA LYS A 21 12.74 -4.95 -6.48
C LYS A 21 13.50 -5.30 -5.21
N GLU A 22 13.79 -4.31 -4.35
CA GLU A 22 14.42 -4.54 -3.05
C GLU A 22 13.52 -5.36 -2.12
N LEU A 23 12.21 -5.08 -2.10
CA LEU A 23 11.26 -5.91 -1.39
C LEU A 23 11.29 -7.35 -1.91
N ALA A 24 11.33 -7.59 -3.23
CA ALA A 24 11.43 -8.95 -3.77
C ALA A 24 12.68 -9.69 -3.28
N LEU A 25 13.81 -8.99 -3.13
CA LEU A 25 15.07 -9.53 -2.61
C LEU A 25 14.99 -9.81 -1.10
N LEU A 26 14.30 -8.95 -0.34
CA LEU A 26 14.13 -9.06 1.12
C LEU A 26 13.04 -10.07 1.51
N THR A 27 11.99 -10.24 0.69
CA THR A 27 10.85 -11.14 0.94
C THR A 27 11.05 -12.53 0.35
N ALA A 28 12.28 -13.01 0.18
CA ALA A 28 12.58 -14.43 -0.01
C ALA A 28 12.21 -15.31 1.22
N LEU A 29 11.32 -14.82 2.07
CA LEU A 29 10.67 -15.54 3.15
C LEU A 29 9.58 -16.46 2.55
N PRO A 30 9.53 -17.73 2.95
CA PRO A 30 8.76 -18.80 2.29
C PRO A 30 7.24 -18.60 2.25
N SER A 31 6.69 -17.56 2.88
CA SER A 31 5.25 -17.28 2.98
C SER A 31 4.74 -16.16 2.04
N LEU A 32 5.60 -15.46 1.31
CA LEU A 32 5.19 -14.43 0.35
C LEU A 32 5.48 -14.90 -1.09
N PRO A 33 4.49 -14.93 -2.00
CA PRO A 33 4.77 -15.19 -3.40
C PRO A 33 5.71 -14.10 -3.92
N GLY A 34 6.92 -14.52 -4.33
CA GLY A 34 7.98 -13.60 -4.73
C GLY A 34 7.50 -12.56 -5.73
N VAL A 35 7.92 -11.31 -5.55
CA VAL A 35 7.53 -10.21 -6.43
C VAL A 35 8.36 -10.29 -7.73
N ASN A 36 7.86 -11.09 -8.68
CA ASN A 36 8.50 -11.27 -9.98
C ASN A 36 8.39 -10.01 -10.85
N PHE A 37 9.20 -9.92 -11.92
CA PHE A 37 9.26 -8.76 -12.82
C PHE A 37 7.89 -8.37 -13.42
N MET A 38 7.04 -9.36 -13.72
CA MET A 38 5.71 -9.12 -14.29
C MET A 38 4.76 -8.50 -13.28
N LEU A 39 4.78 -8.98 -12.03
CA LEU A 39 4.00 -8.41 -10.93
C LEU A 39 4.46 -6.99 -10.59
N ARG A 40 5.77 -6.70 -10.65
CA ARG A 40 6.29 -5.33 -10.48
C ARG A 40 5.79 -4.38 -11.55
N LYS A 41 5.86 -4.78 -12.81
CA LYS A 41 5.33 -3.96 -13.92
C LYS A 41 3.84 -3.68 -13.76
N LEU A 42 3.07 -4.70 -13.38
CA LEU A 42 1.64 -4.56 -13.15
C LEU A 42 1.34 -3.64 -11.96
N ALA A 43 2.10 -3.74 -10.86
CA ALA A 43 1.94 -2.86 -9.71
C ALA A 43 2.27 -1.40 -10.06
N ASN A 44 3.35 -1.15 -10.81
CA ASN A 44 3.75 0.19 -11.25
C ASN A 44 2.74 0.85 -12.20
N SER A 45 1.93 0.08 -12.94
CA SER A 45 0.91 0.64 -13.83
C SER A 45 -0.41 0.98 -13.11
N THR A 46 -0.54 0.64 -11.82
CA THR A 46 -1.75 0.96 -11.06
C THR A 46 -1.71 2.37 -10.47
N SER A 47 -2.89 2.97 -10.35
CA SER A 47 -3.09 4.22 -9.60
C SER A 47 -4.03 3.96 -8.42
N PRO A 48 -3.53 3.42 -7.29
CA PRO A 48 -4.35 3.09 -6.13
C PRO A 48 -5.05 4.31 -5.52
N THR A 49 -6.17 4.04 -4.86
CA THR A 49 -6.87 4.98 -3.98
C THR A 49 -6.67 4.55 -2.53
N LEU A 50 -6.26 5.47 -1.68
CA LEU A 50 -6.18 5.30 -0.24
C LEU A 50 -7.42 5.91 0.42
N GLU A 51 -8.17 5.11 1.14
CA GLU A 51 -9.28 5.55 1.99
C GLU A 51 -8.84 5.48 3.45
N ILE A 52 -8.85 6.61 4.15
CA ILE A 52 -8.50 6.71 5.56
C ILE A 52 -9.77 7.03 6.35
N THR A 53 -10.11 6.16 7.28
CA THR A 53 -11.16 6.42 8.27
C THR A 53 -10.59 6.36 9.68
N ARG A 54 -11.22 7.10 10.59
CA ARG A 54 -10.85 7.16 12.00
C ARG A 54 -12.09 6.99 12.86
N ASN A 55 -12.00 6.13 13.87
CA ASN A 55 -13.01 5.98 14.91
C ASN A 55 -12.35 6.08 16.28
N GLY A 56 -12.46 7.24 16.94
CA GLY A 56 -11.71 7.50 18.17
C GLY A 56 -10.21 7.47 17.90
N ASP A 57 -9.49 6.51 18.51
CA ASP A 57 -8.03 6.32 18.30
C ASP A 57 -7.69 5.22 17.30
N GLU A 58 -8.70 4.52 16.77
CA GLU A 58 -8.55 3.51 15.75
C GLU A 58 -8.52 4.14 14.36
N PHE A 59 -7.51 3.79 13.59
CA PHE A 59 -7.35 4.17 12.19
C PHE A 59 -7.49 2.95 11.30
N VAL A 60 -8.22 3.13 10.21
CA VAL A 60 -8.33 2.15 9.13
C VAL A 60 -7.81 2.79 7.86
N PHE A 61 -6.73 2.22 7.33
CA PHE A 61 -6.09 2.60 6.09
C PHE A 61 -6.41 1.52 5.06
N LYS A 62 -7.20 1.87 4.05
CA LYS A 62 -7.61 0.94 3.00
C LYS A 62 -7.05 1.40 1.66
N THR A 63 -6.06 0.68 1.15
CA THR A 63 -5.48 0.91 -0.17
C THR A 63 -6.17 0.00 -1.18
N VAL A 64 -6.88 0.59 -2.15
CA VAL A 64 -7.61 -0.11 -3.20
C VAL A 64 -6.88 0.10 -4.52
N SER A 65 -6.47 -0.98 -5.17
CA SER A 65 -5.95 -0.98 -6.55
C SER A 65 -6.66 -2.03 -7.40
N THR A 66 -6.49 -1.96 -8.72
CA THR A 66 -7.02 -2.97 -9.66
C THR A 66 -6.41 -4.36 -9.46
N VAL A 67 -5.25 -4.45 -8.80
CA VAL A 67 -4.50 -5.70 -8.60
C VAL A 67 -4.77 -6.30 -7.22
N LYS A 68 -4.73 -5.47 -6.18
CA LYS A 68 -4.89 -5.91 -4.79
C LYS A 68 -5.50 -4.80 -3.95
N THR A 69 -6.41 -5.17 -3.06
CA THR A 69 -6.85 -4.31 -1.96
C THR A 69 -6.16 -4.75 -0.68
N SER A 70 -5.64 -3.80 0.09
CA SER A 70 -5.04 -4.04 1.40
C SER A 70 -5.68 -3.12 2.43
N THR A 71 -6.03 -3.69 3.58
CA THR A 71 -6.56 -2.95 4.73
C THR A 71 -5.60 -3.10 5.89
N MET A 72 -5.26 -1.98 6.52
CA MET A 72 -4.42 -1.90 7.71
C MET A 72 -5.22 -1.18 8.79
N THR A 73 -5.43 -1.84 9.91
CA THR A 73 -6.14 -1.29 11.07
C THR A 73 -5.17 -1.21 12.23
N PHE A 74 -5.08 -0.06 12.87
CA PHE A 74 -4.19 0.17 14.01
C PHE A 74 -4.77 1.20 14.98
N THR A 75 -4.34 1.15 16.23
CA THR A 75 -4.69 2.16 17.24
C THR A 75 -3.46 3.02 17.51
N LEU A 76 -3.60 4.34 17.52
CA LEU A 76 -2.46 5.20 17.83
C LEU A 76 -1.91 4.93 19.24
N GLY A 77 -0.60 4.69 19.34
CA GLY A 77 0.09 4.46 20.62
C GLY A 77 0.01 3.02 21.16
N LYS A 78 -0.50 2.06 20.36
CA LYS A 78 -0.45 0.63 20.65
C LYS A 78 0.28 -0.11 19.54
#